data_AF-A0A4R6JST2-F1
#
_entry.id   AF-A0A4R6JST2-F1
#
_cell.length_a   1.000
_cell.length_b   1.000
_cell.length_c   1.000
_cell.angle_alpha   90.00
_cell.angle_beta   90.00
_cell.angle_gamma   90.00
#
_symmetry.space_group_name_H-M   'P 1'
#
loop_
_entity.id
_entity.type
_entity.pdbx_description
1 polymer ?
#
loop_
_entity_poly.entity_id
_entity_poly.type
_entity_poly.pdbx_seq_one_letter_code
_entity_poly.pdbx_strand_id
1 'polypeptide(L)'
;MPGVDHCLQEAMAIPGAVGASLVDYTTGFPIAMTGAAPNSDHKAAAAGTADVVQAATSRSLFVSAVPHDLLEDLIITTTGGYHLLRMVHTDFDSRLVLYVWLDRAQGNLAVARRRMQKLADELVAT
;
A
#
# COMPACT_ATOMS: atom_id res chain seq x y z
N MET A 1 -9.23 -6.25 18.00
CA MET A 1 -8.57 -6.22 16.69
C MET A 1 -8.89 -4.87 16.07
N PRO A 2 -7.93 -3.97 15.82
CA PRO A 2 -8.22 -2.92 14.84
C PRO A 2 -8.41 -3.66 13.52
N GLY A 3 -9.66 -3.80 13.08
CA GLY A 3 -9.98 -4.48 11.84
C GLY A 3 -9.35 -3.76 10.66
N VAL A 4 -9.25 -4.43 9.51
CA VAL A 4 -8.80 -3.85 8.24
C VAL A 4 -9.48 -2.50 7.98
N ASP A 5 -10.77 -2.38 8.29
CA ASP A 5 -11.54 -1.14 8.16
C ASP A 5 -10.98 0.02 9.00
N HIS A 6 -10.55 -0.25 10.23
CA HIS A 6 -9.95 0.78 11.10
C HIS A 6 -8.59 1.23 10.56
N CYS A 7 -7.76 0.29 10.12
CA CYS A 7 -6.48 0.61 9.48
C CYS A 7 -6.68 1.53 8.26
N LEU A 8 -7.69 1.25 7.42
CA LEU A 8 -7.99 2.07 6.25
C LEU A 8 -8.57 3.44 6.62
N GLN A 9 -9.36 3.54 7.69
CA GLN A 9 -9.81 4.84 8.21
C GLN A 9 -8.63 5.69 8.69
N GLU A 10 -7.68 5.10 9.41
CA GLU A 10 -6.46 5.78 9.85
C GLU A 10 -5.54 6.15 8.68
N ALA A 11 -5.52 5.34 7.62
CA ALA A 11 -4.83 5.69 6.37
C ALA A 11 -5.47 6.92 5.70
N MET A 12 -6.80 7.02 5.70
CA MET A 12 -7.51 8.19 5.19
C MET A 12 -7.36 9.44 6.06
N ALA A 13 -6.95 9.29 7.33
CA ALA A 13 -6.61 10.43 8.19
C ALA A 13 -5.25 11.07 7.83
N ILE A 14 -4.46 10.45 6.94
CA ILE A 14 -3.25 11.07 6.41
C ILE A 14 -3.65 12.31 5.60
N PRO A 15 -3.08 13.51 5.89
CA PRO A 15 -3.36 14.71 5.12
C PRO A 15 -3.10 14.48 3.64
N GLY A 16 -4.08 14.80 2.79
CA GLY A 16 -4.03 14.60 1.34
C GLY A 16 -4.35 13.17 0.87
N ALA A 17 -4.71 12.23 1.75
CA ALA A 17 -5.17 10.92 1.30
C ALA A 17 -6.50 11.03 0.54
N VAL A 18 -6.50 10.54 -0.70
CA VAL A 18 -7.66 10.55 -1.61
C VAL A 18 -8.39 9.20 -1.56
N GLY A 19 -7.63 8.11 -1.41
CA GLY A 19 -8.16 6.77 -1.23
C GLY A 19 -7.11 5.81 -0.72
N ALA A 20 -7.56 4.71 -0.13
CA ALA A 20 -6.71 3.67 0.41
C ALA A 20 -7.34 2.29 0.19
N SER A 21 -6.49 1.27 0.04
CA SER A 21 -6.94 -0.12 -0.07
C SER A 21 -5.89 -1.08 0.46
N LEU A 22 -6.36 -2.20 1.00
CA LEU A 22 -5.52 -3.36 1.29
C LEU A 22 -5.74 -4.39 0.19
N VAL A 23 -4.68 -4.83 -0.47
CA VAL A 23 -4.75 -5.69 -1.65
C VAL A 23 -3.93 -6.94 -1.41
N ASP A 24 -4.47 -8.10 -1.78
CA ASP A 24 -3.67 -9.33 -1.95
C ASP A 24 -3.02 -9.30 -3.33
N TYR A 25 -1.70 -9.10 -3.36
CA TYR A 25 -0.96 -8.97 -4.62
C TYR A 25 -0.66 -10.32 -5.29
N THR A 26 -1.08 -11.44 -4.69
CA THR A 26 -1.07 -12.77 -5.35
C THR A 26 -2.27 -12.92 -6.29
N THR A 27 -3.44 -12.48 -5.82
CA THR A 27 -4.72 -12.66 -6.54
C THR A 27 -5.15 -11.40 -7.29
N GLY A 28 -4.59 -10.24 -6.93
CA GLY A 28 -4.99 -8.95 -7.49
C GLY A 28 -6.31 -8.40 -6.91
N PHE A 29 -6.86 -9.03 -5.88
CA PHE A 29 -8.13 -8.62 -5.29
C PHE A 29 -7.96 -7.66 -4.11
N PRO A 30 -8.80 -6.62 -4.02
CA PRO A 30 -8.87 -5.78 -2.83
C PRO A 30 -9.53 -6.57 -1.70
N ILE A 31 -8.86 -6.65 -0.55
CA ILE A 31 -9.42 -7.14 0.71
C ILE A 31 -10.39 -6.11 1.28
N ALA A 32 -9.99 -4.84 1.24
CA ALA A 32 -10.81 -3.70 1.64
C ALA A 32 -10.37 -2.42 0.93
N MET A 33 -11.27 -1.45 0.88
CA MET A 33 -11.10 -0.23 0.11
C MET A 33 -11.93 0.91 0.72
N THR A 34 -11.38 2.12 0.70
CA THR A 34 -12.03 3.34 1.19
C THR A 34 -11.59 4.56 0.38
N GLY A 35 -12.41 5.60 0.36
CA GLY A 35 -12.17 6.79 -0.46
C GLY A 35 -12.26 6.52 -1.96
N ALA A 36 -11.63 7.37 -2.77
CA ALA A 36 -11.69 7.29 -4.23
C ALA A 36 -10.60 6.38 -4.81
N ALA A 37 -10.90 5.74 -5.94
CA ALA A 37 -9.91 5.03 -6.73
C ALA A 37 -9.54 5.83 -7.98
N PRO A 38 -8.32 5.67 -8.51
CA PRO A 38 -7.99 6.13 -9.86
C PRO A 38 -9.02 5.62 -10.87
N ASN A 39 -9.47 6.51 -11.77
CA ASN A 39 -10.51 6.22 -12.77
C ASN A 39 -11.85 5.71 -12.21
N SER A 40 -12.11 5.90 -10.91
CA SER A 40 -13.33 5.42 -10.23
C SER A 40 -13.53 3.90 -10.28
N ASP A 41 -12.45 3.13 -10.45
CA ASP A 41 -12.50 1.67 -10.46
C ASP A 41 -11.50 1.07 -9.46
N HIS A 42 -12.00 0.72 -8.28
CA HIS A 42 -11.18 0.11 -7.23
C HIS A 42 -10.63 -1.27 -7.60
N LYS A 43 -11.36 -2.06 -8.41
CA LYS A 43 -10.92 -3.40 -8.79
C LYS A 43 -9.77 -3.32 -9.79
N ALA A 44 -9.89 -2.46 -10.79
CA ALA A 44 -8.82 -2.21 -11.73
C ALA A 44 -7.58 -1.61 -11.03
N ALA A 45 -7.79 -0.67 -10.10
CA ALA A 45 -6.69 -0.10 -9.31
C ALA A 45 -5.98 -1.16 -8.44
N ALA A 46 -6.72 -2.06 -7.81
CA ALA A 46 -6.16 -3.16 -7.02
C ALA A 46 -5.35 -4.14 -7.90
N ALA A 47 -5.90 -4.54 -9.05
CA ALA A 47 -5.20 -5.41 -10.00
C ALA A 47 -3.90 -4.78 -10.50
N GLY A 48 -3.93 -3.51 -10.92
CA GLY A 48 -2.72 -2.80 -11.36
C GLY A 48 -1.69 -2.61 -10.24
N THR A 49 -2.15 -2.39 -9.00
CA THR A 49 -1.27 -2.35 -7.81
C THR A 49 -0.56 -3.69 -7.62
N ALA A 50 -1.29 -4.80 -7.73
CA ALA A 50 -0.73 -6.14 -7.62
C ALA A 50 0.30 -6.43 -8.72
N ASP A 51 0.01 -6.07 -9.98
CA ASP A 51 0.93 -6.25 -11.09
C ASP A 51 2.27 -5.53 -10.86
N VAL A 52 2.23 -4.29 -10.36
CA VAL A 52 3.44 -3.52 -10.06
C VAL A 52 4.24 -4.15 -8.93
N VAL A 53 3.58 -4.58 -7.85
CA VAL A 53 4.25 -5.23 -6.70
C VAL A 53 4.85 -6.56 -7.12
N GLN A 54 4.11 -7.36 -7.88
CA GLN A 54 4.57 -8.65 -8.39
C GLN A 54 5.77 -8.46 -9.33
N ALA A 55 5.74 -7.43 -10.19
CA ALA A 55 6.87 -7.09 -11.04
C ALA A 55 8.11 -6.66 -10.25
N ALA A 56 7.96 -5.93 -9.14
CA ALA A 56 9.09 -5.53 -8.30
C ALA A 56 9.66 -6.71 -7.49
N THR A 57 8.79 -7.49 -6.87
CA THR A 57 9.17 -8.62 -5.98
C THR A 57 9.71 -9.83 -6.73
N SER A 58 9.39 -10.00 -8.02
CA SER A 58 9.90 -11.11 -8.84
C SER A 58 11.30 -10.86 -9.44
N ARG A 59 11.86 -9.66 -9.27
CA ARG A 59 13.12 -9.25 -9.91
C ARG A 59 14.24 -9.18 -8.88
N SER A 60 15.37 -9.83 -9.19
CA SER A 60 16.58 -9.81 -8.36
C SER A 60 17.19 -8.42 -8.15
N LEU A 61 16.78 -7.41 -8.93
CA LEU A 61 17.22 -6.02 -8.77
C LEU A 61 16.70 -5.38 -7.49
N PHE A 62 15.51 -5.77 -7.03
CA PHE A 62 14.81 -5.16 -5.90
C PHE A 62 14.69 -6.12 -4.71
N VAL A 63 15.19 -7.36 -4.87
CA VAL A 63 15.26 -8.37 -3.82
C VAL A 63 16.72 -8.49 -3.42
N SER A 64 17.04 -8.11 -2.19
CA SER A 64 18.40 -8.18 -1.69
C SER A 64 18.83 -9.63 -1.50
N ALA A 65 20.11 -9.90 -1.76
CA ALA A 65 20.73 -11.17 -1.38
C ALA A 65 21.03 -11.23 0.13
N VAL A 66 20.94 -10.10 0.83
CA VAL A 66 21.14 -10.04 2.28
C VAL A 66 19.87 -10.56 2.97
N PRO A 67 19.99 -11.54 3.90
CA PRO A 67 18.86 -12.01 4.68
C PRO A 67 18.14 -10.83 5.38
N HIS A 68 16.82 -10.82 5.29
CA HIS A 68 15.93 -9.80 5.89
C HIS A 68 15.97 -8.40 5.25
N ASP A 69 16.73 -8.19 4.18
CA ASP A 69 16.69 -6.95 3.40
C ASP A 69 15.58 -7.07 2.33
N LEU A 70 14.35 -6.86 2.78
CA LEU A 70 13.12 -7.04 2.01
C LEU A 70 12.65 -5.71 1.41
N LEU A 71 11.93 -5.79 0.29
CA LEU A 71 11.23 -4.66 -0.28
C LEU A 71 10.25 -4.08 0.77
N GLU A 72 10.43 -2.81 1.13
CA GLU A 72 9.60 -2.14 2.14
C GLU A 72 8.42 -1.37 1.54
N ASP A 73 8.69 -0.50 0.55
CA ASP A 73 7.67 0.27 -0.16
C ASP A 73 8.04 0.55 -1.63
N LEU A 74 7.01 0.87 -2.41
CA LEU A 74 7.13 1.46 -3.73
C LEU A 74 6.39 2.79 -3.75
N ILE A 75 6.93 3.75 -4.51
CA ILE A 75 6.34 5.08 -4.68
C ILE A 75 6.29 5.39 -6.17
N ILE A 76 5.10 5.60 -6.71
CA ILE A 76 4.91 6.10 -8.07
C ILE A 76 4.49 7.55 -7.98
N THR A 77 5.29 8.44 -8.57
CA THR A 77 5.00 9.88 -8.59
C THR A 77 4.35 10.24 -9.91
N THR A 78 3.23 10.96 -9.83
CA THR A 78 2.58 11.60 -10.99
C THR A 78 2.61 13.11 -10.82
N THR A 79 2.13 13.84 -11.82
CA THR A 79 1.97 15.30 -11.71
C THR A 79 0.98 15.68 -10.61
N GLY A 80 -0.10 14.92 -10.46
CA GLY A 80 -1.18 15.20 -9.51
C GLY A 80 -1.01 14.60 -8.11
N GLY A 81 -0.18 13.57 -7.95
CA GLY A 81 -0.15 12.83 -6.70
C GLY A 81 0.95 11.79 -6.58
N TYR A 82 0.88 11.04 -5.49
CA TYR A 82 1.73 9.89 -5.22
C TYR A 82 0.86 8.66 -5.02
N HIS A 83 1.30 7.53 -5.58
CA HIS A 83 0.76 6.21 -5.29
C HIS A 83 1.77 5.51 -4.40
N LEU A 84 1.39 5.27 -3.15
CA LEU A 84 2.22 4.66 -2.13
C LEU A 84 1.79 3.21 -1.93
N LEU A 85 2.74 2.29 -2.01
CA LEU A 85 2.51 0.86 -1.83
C LEU A 85 3.43 0.40 -0.70
N ARG A 86 2.87 0.06 0.46
CA ARG A 86 3.62 -0.44 1.62
C ARG A 86 3.41 -1.95 1.72
N MET A 87 4.50 -2.70 1.72
CA MET A 87 4.46 -4.14 1.94
C MET A 87 3.99 -4.42 3.37
N VAL A 88 3.06 -5.37 3.52
CA VAL A 88 2.61 -5.86 4.83
C VAL A 88 3.18 -7.27 4.99
N HIS A 89 4.24 -7.38 5.78
CA HIS A 89 4.93 -8.65 6.02
C HIS A 89 4.28 -9.36 7.20
N THR A 90 3.39 -10.31 6.95
CA THR A 90 2.81 -11.15 8.00
C THR A 90 3.68 -12.39 8.26
N ASP A 91 3.59 -12.97 9.46
CA ASP A 91 4.27 -14.25 9.77
C ASP A 91 3.70 -15.43 8.97
N PHE A 92 2.46 -15.30 8.51
CA PHE A 92 1.85 -16.18 7.52
C PHE A 92 2.29 -15.73 6.12
N ASP A 93 2.34 -16.62 5.14
CA ASP A 93 2.75 -16.33 3.74
C ASP A 93 1.75 -15.42 2.98
N SER A 94 1.02 -14.56 3.70
CA SER A 94 0.06 -13.60 3.16
C SER A 94 0.80 -12.47 2.47
N ARG A 95 0.48 -12.29 1.20
CA ARG A 95 1.11 -11.32 0.32
C ARG A 95 0.21 -10.10 0.21
N LEU A 96 0.23 -9.28 1.25
CA LEU A 96 -0.59 -8.08 1.35
C LEU A 96 0.22 -6.81 1.05
N VAL A 97 -0.44 -5.86 0.40
CA VAL A 97 0.08 -4.51 0.18
C VAL A 97 -0.96 -3.48 0.58
N LEU A 98 -0.54 -2.52 1.41
CA LEU A 98 -1.32 -1.34 1.75
C LEU A 98 -1.04 -0.25 0.72
N TYR A 99 -2.09 0.13 -0.02
CA TYR A 99 -2.05 1.18 -1.02
C TYR A 99 -2.70 2.47 -0.49
N VAL A 100 -2.04 3.61 -0.72
CA VAL A 100 -2.59 4.96 -0.49
C VAL A 100 -2.35 5.83 -1.71
N TRP A 101 -3.42 6.45 -2.21
CA TRP A 101 -3.35 7.53 -3.19
C TRP A 101 -3.31 8.88 -2.47
N LEU A 102 -2.22 9.62 -2.65
CA LEU A 102 -1.95 10.87 -1.97
C LEU A 102 -1.98 12.04 -2.96
N ASP A 103 -2.82 13.04 -2.72
CA ASP A 103 -2.81 14.30 -3.43
C ASP A 103 -1.50 15.05 -3.15
N ARG A 104 -0.86 15.57 -4.21
CA ARG A 104 0.46 16.22 -4.09
C ARG A 104 0.40 17.61 -3.47
N ALA A 105 -0.70 18.33 -3.64
CA ALA A 105 -0.84 19.70 -3.15
C ALA A 105 -1.14 19.71 -1.64
N GLN A 106 -1.91 18.73 -1.17
CA GLN A 106 -2.35 18.64 0.22
C GLN A 106 -1.50 17.68 1.07
N GLY A 107 -0.85 16.70 0.43
CA GLY A 107 -0.16 15.62 1.11
C GLY A 107 1.31 15.88 1.40
N ASN A 108 1.78 15.35 2.53
CA ASN A 108 3.20 15.29 2.86
C ASN A 108 3.71 13.85 2.71
N LEU A 109 4.49 13.59 1.66
CA LEU A 109 5.02 12.26 1.33
C LEU A 109 5.78 11.61 2.50
N ALA A 110 6.61 12.38 3.21
CA ALA A 110 7.41 11.85 4.32
C ALA A 110 6.53 11.45 5.51
N VAL A 111 5.48 12.23 5.80
CA VAL A 111 4.50 11.89 6.85
C VAL A 111 3.68 10.68 6.44
N ALA A 112 3.20 10.63 5.19
CA ALA A 112 2.42 9.51 4.67
C ALA A 112 3.19 8.18 4.77
N ARG A 113 4.45 8.14 4.32
CA ARG A 113 5.29 6.94 4.38
C ARG A 113 5.47 6.42 5.81
N ARG A 114 5.76 7.31 6.76
CA ARG A 114 5.91 6.95 8.19
C ARG A 114 4.61 6.47 8.80
N ARG A 115 3.47 7.08 8.44
CA ARG A 115 2.16 6.66 8.94
C ARG A 115 1.78 5.29 8.38
N MET A 116 1.98 5.08 7.08
CA MET A 116 1.74 3.78 6.44
C MET A 116 2.60 2.66 7.01
N GLN A 117 3.86 2.92 7.36
CA GLN A 117 4.71 1.93 8.02
C GLN A 117 4.08 1.48 9.35
N LYS A 118 3.71 2.44 10.22
CA LYS A 118 3.05 2.12 11.50
C LYS A 118 1.76 1.32 11.31
N LEU A 119 0.94 1.71 10.33
CA LEU A 119 -0.32 1.01 10.03
C LEU A 119 -0.08 -0.43 9.53
N ALA A 120 0.96 -0.65 8.73
CA ALA A 120 1.35 -1.99 8.31
C ALA A 120 1.83 -2.85 9.49
N ASP A 121 2.64 -2.29 10.40
CA ASP A 121 3.10 -2.99 11.60
C ASP A 121 1.92 -3.35 12.52
N GLU A 122 0.95 -2.45 12.68
CA GLU A 122 -0.27 -2.66 13.47
C GLU A 122 -1.19 -3.76 12.89
N LEU A 123 -1.19 -3.95 11.56
CA LEU A 123 -1.93 -5.05 10.91
C LEU A 123 -1.34 -6.43 11.21
N VAL A 124 -0.02 -6.51 11.47
CA VAL A 124 0.71 -7.76 11.69
C VAL A 124 0.78 -8.14 13.16
N ALA A 125 0.73 -7.17 14.08
CA ALA A 125 0.85 -7.38 15.52
C ALA A 125 -0.37 -8.09 16.18
N THR A 126 -1.20 -8.80 15.40
CA THR A 126 -2.43 -9.48 15.84
C THR A 126 -2.32 -10.98 15.59
#